data_AF-A0A1V2RMR1-F1
#
_entry.id   AF-A0A1V2RMR1-F1
#
_cell.length_a   1.000
_cell.length_b   1.000
_cell.length_c   1.000
_cell.angle_alpha   90.00
_cell.angle_beta   90.00
_cell.angle_gamma   90.00
#
_symmetry.space_group_name_H-M   'P 1'
#
loop_
_entity.id
_entity.type
_entity.pdbx_description
1 polymer ?
#
loop_
_entity_poly.entity_id
_entity_poly.type
_entity_poly.pdbx_seq_one_letter_code
_entity_poly.pdbx_strand_id
1 'polypeptide(L)'
;MVHKPSVPKDLDHPRRLWARATALGMLATAGLEGDDYRLAAGRLRCDSQGGSYWWRMSLHGAGRAVFCGQDADGSHGHLRRVPVDFLAGGPGWLPWRDLRAEQDDCALGYVYWWHDGAWARAPYPDDLVDDGLGLSAAWVGDDAELVLLLSEAAEAAEAAEAGAQVSGALVAFLDRAEEATVDGAAVRALLGAFTPTEPPKPQAVESALDFAARAALTPGGVPRRGRAAHTG
;
A
#
# COMPACT_ATOMS: atom_id res chain seq x y z
N MET A 1 -8.30 -12.48 18.58
CA MET A 1 -8.08 -11.13 19.14
C MET A 1 -9.22 -10.27 18.63
N VAL A 2 -9.83 -9.39 19.44
CA VAL A 2 -10.85 -8.46 18.91
C VAL A 2 -10.08 -7.28 18.34
N HIS A 3 -10.01 -7.21 17.01
CA HIS A 3 -9.47 -6.03 16.33
C HIS A 3 -10.33 -4.81 16.68
N LYS A 4 -9.69 -3.67 16.86
CA LYS A 4 -10.35 -2.38 17.09
C LYS A 4 -10.10 -1.51 15.86
N PRO A 5 -10.99 -0.56 15.55
CA PRO A 5 -10.76 0.33 14.42
C PRO A 5 -9.44 1.06 14.59
N SER A 6 -8.64 1.11 13.54
CA SER A 6 -7.36 1.82 13.58
C SER A 6 -7.55 3.32 13.81
N VAL A 7 -6.46 3.96 14.24
CA VAL A 7 -6.41 5.40 14.49
C VAL A 7 -5.32 6.06 13.64
N PRO A 8 -5.41 7.38 13.35
CA PRO A 8 -4.47 8.02 12.44
C PRO A 8 -2.98 7.85 12.78
N LYS A 9 -2.65 7.73 14.07
CA LYS A 9 -1.27 7.52 14.53
C LYS A 9 -0.71 6.13 14.22
N ASP A 10 -1.54 5.20 13.77
CA ASP A 10 -1.12 3.85 13.39
C ASP A 10 -0.51 3.84 11.98
N LEU A 11 -0.72 4.90 11.18
CA LEU A 11 -0.13 5.03 9.85
C LEU A 11 1.18 5.81 9.91
N ASP A 12 2.19 5.29 9.23
CA ASP A 12 3.50 5.95 9.10
C ASP A 12 3.46 7.10 8.09
N HIS A 13 4.52 7.90 8.01
CA HIS A 13 4.64 9.02 7.09
C HIS A 13 4.33 8.60 5.63
N PRO A 14 3.59 9.40 4.83
CA PRO A 14 3.13 8.99 3.51
C PRO A 14 4.22 8.56 2.54
N ARG A 15 5.46 9.05 2.69
CA ARG A 15 6.56 8.59 1.83
C ARG A 15 7.00 7.17 2.18
N ARG A 16 7.12 6.84 3.47
CA ARG A 16 7.43 5.48 3.92
C ARG A 16 6.31 4.52 3.56
N LEU A 17 5.06 4.93 3.80
CA LEU A 17 3.89 4.14 3.40
C LEU A 17 3.83 3.91 1.88
N TRP A 18 4.17 4.92 1.06
CA TRP A 18 4.28 4.76 -0.39
C TRP A 18 5.40 3.80 -0.79
N ALA A 19 6.57 3.88 -0.14
CA ALA A 19 7.67 2.94 -0.36
C ALA A 19 7.26 1.49 -0.06
N ARG A 20 6.56 1.24 1.06
CA ARG A 20 6.02 -0.09 1.40
C ARG A 20 5.01 -0.58 0.36
N ALA A 21 4.02 0.24 0.05
CA ALA A 21 2.97 -0.10 -0.92
C ALA A 21 3.56 -0.45 -2.29
N THR A 22 4.55 0.32 -2.74
CA THR A 22 5.18 0.14 -4.05
C THR A 22 6.17 -1.02 -4.07
N ALA A 23 6.81 -1.36 -2.94
CA ALA A 23 7.60 -2.57 -2.81
C ALA A 23 6.73 -3.83 -3.03
N LEU A 24 5.54 -3.89 -2.42
CA LEU A 24 4.58 -4.97 -2.64
C LEU A 24 4.22 -5.11 -4.13
N GLY A 25 3.75 -4.02 -4.76
CA GLY A 25 3.39 -4.07 -6.17
C GLY A 25 4.55 -4.37 -7.11
N MET A 26 5.77 -3.98 -6.75
CA MET A 26 6.98 -4.33 -7.50
C MET A 26 7.29 -5.83 -7.38
N LEU A 27 7.22 -6.39 -6.17
CA LEU A 27 7.43 -7.82 -5.92
C LEU A 27 6.39 -8.69 -6.66
N ALA A 28 5.14 -8.23 -6.75
CA ALA A 28 4.12 -8.87 -7.56
C ALA A 28 4.50 -8.96 -9.06
N THR A 29 5.17 -7.94 -9.62
CA THR A 29 5.67 -8.00 -11.01
C THR A 29 6.74 -9.07 -11.23
N ALA A 30 7.42 -9.50 -10.16
CA ALA A 30 8.40 -10.58 -10.17
C ALA A 30 7.79 -11.94 -9.78
N GLY A 31 6.48 -12.01 -9.50
CA GLY A 31 5.79 -13.22 -9.06
C GLY A 31 6.10 -13.63 -7.62
N LEU A 32 6.55 -12.70 -6.77
CA LEU A 32 6.90 -12.93 -5.37
C LEU A 32 5.80 -12.48 -4.38
N GLU A 33 4.73 -11.89 -4.90
CA GLU A 33 3.56 -11.44 -4.14
C GLU A 33 2.31 -11.74 -5.00
N GLY A 34 1.21 -12.15 -4.37
CA GLY A 34 0.08 -12.80 -5.02
C GLY A 34 -1.09 -11.90 -5.39
N ASP A 35 -1.13 -10.65 -4.89
CA ASP A 35 -2.22 -9.73 -5.15
C ASP A 35 -2.10 -8.98 -6.48
N ASP A 36 -3.22 -8.39 -6.92
CA ASP A 36 -3.28 -7.63 -8.16
C ASP A 36 -3.01 -6.15 -7.92
N TYR A 37 -1.93 -5.63 -8.51
CA TYR A 37 -1.52 -4.23 -8.37
C TYR A 37 -1.73 -3.42 -9.64
N ARG A 38 -2.34 -2.24 -9.46
CA ARG A 38 -2.58 -1.27 -10.52
C ARG A 38 -1.93 0.05 -10.18
N LEU A 39 -0.78 0.29 -10.80
CA LEU A 39 -0.03 1.53 -10.67
C LEU A 39 -0.43 2.55 -11.74
N ALA A 40 -0.84 3.73 -11.28
CA ALA A 40 -1.03 4.95 -12.06
C ALA A 40 -0.20 6.10 -11.45
N ALA A 41 -0.23 7.27 -12.10
CA ALA A 41 0.54 8.43 -11.67
C ALA A 41 0.21 8.84 -10.21
N GLY A 42 1.11 8.53 -9.28
CA GLY A 42 0.92 8.82 -7.85
C GLY A 42 -0.24 8.08 -7.22
N ARG A 43 -0.71 6.97 -7.80
CA ARG A 43 -1.79 6.15 -7.25
C ARG A 43 -1.45 4.68 -7.43
N LEU A 44 -1.55 3.93 -6.35
CA LEU A 44 -1.41 2.48 -6.36
C LEU A 44 -2.65 1.87 -5.73
N ARG A 45 -3.27 0.93 -6.44
CA ARG A 45 -4.36 0.10 -5.93
C ARG A 45 -3.88 -1.34 -5.84
N CYS A 46 -4.23 -2.01 -4.76
CA CYS A 46 -4.15 -3.44 -4.58
C CYS A 46 -5.57 -3.99 -4.46
N ASP A 47 -5.81 -5.12 -5.11
CA ASP A 47 -7.00 -5.94 -4.95
C ASP A 47 -6.53 -7.34 -4.58
N SER A 48 -7.03 -7.90 -3.47
CA SER A 48 -6.57 -9.21 -3.02
C SER A 48 -6.99 -10.32 -3.97
N GLN A 49 -6.17 -11.35 -4.08
CA GLN A 49 -6.56 -12.53 -4.84
C GLN A 49 -7.79 -13.19 -4.20
N GLY A 50 -8.92 -13.21 -4.93
CA GLY A 50 -10.20 -13.72 -4.42
C GLY A 50 -11.13 -12.64 -3.84
N GLY A 51 -10.69 -11.38 -3.77
CA GLY A 51 -11.54 -10.23 -3.48
C GLY A 51 -11.96 -10.06 -2.01
N SER A 52 -11.20 -10.63 -1.08
CA SER A 52 -11.42 -10.47 0.36
C SER A 52 -11.12 -9.05 0.86
N TYR A 53 -10.20 -8.33 0.20
CA TYR A 53 -9.88 -6.95 0.54
C TYR A 53 -9.39 -6.16 -0.66
N TRP A 54 -9.37 -4.84 -0.51
CA TRP A 54 -8.69 -3.93 -1.41
C TRP A 54 -8.17 -2.72 -0.64
N TRP A 55 -7.09 -2.12 -1.13
CA TRP A 55 -6.63 -0.84 -0.64
C TRP A 55 -6.08 0.02 -1.77
N ARG A 56 -6.06 1.33 -1.54
CA ARG A 56 -5.51 2.32 -2.47
C ARG A 56 -4.77 3.39 -1.70
N MET A 57 -3.55 3.64 -2.14
CA MET A 57 -2.79 4.83 -1.78
C MET A 57 -2.77 5.81 -2.95
N SER A 58 -3.03 7.09 -2.67
CA SER A 58 -2.88 8.18 -3.64
C SER A 58 -2.05 9.31 -3.04
N LEU A 59 -0.97 9.67 -3.72
CA LEU A 59 -0.20 10.87 -3.46
C LEU A 59 -0.80 12.04 -4.23
N HIS A 60 -0.95 13.16 -3.54
CA HIS A 60 -1.44 14.41 -4.07
C HIS A 60 -0.35 15.49 -3.92
N GLY A 61 -0.36 16.48 -4.82
CA GLY A 61 0.59 17.60 -4.74
C GLY A 61 0.54 18.31 -3.38
N ALA A 62 1.60 19.06 -3.06
CA ALA A 62 1.79 19.72 -1.76
C ALA A 62 1.88 18.76 -0.55
N GLY A 63 2.46 17.56 -0.76
CA GLY A 63 2.73 16.61 0.32
C GLY A 63 1.47 16.00 0.93
N ARG A 64 0.37 15.94 0.19
CA ARG A 64 -0.92 15.38 0.63
C ARG A 64 -1.01 13.91 0.21
N ALA A 65 -1.73 13.11 0.97
CA ALA A 65 -1.96 11.71 0.61
C ALA A 65 -3.33 11.23 1.08
N VAL A 66 -3.84 10.20 0.43
CA VAL A 66 -5.05 9.47 0.86
C VAL A 66 -4.71 7.98 0.86
N PHE A 67 -5.07 7.29 1.94
CA PHE A 67 -5.06 5.85 2.05
C PHE A 67 -6.46 5.37 2.40
N CYS A 68 -7.06 4.52 1.57
CA CYS A 68 -8.42 4.03 1.77
C CYS A 68 -8.53 2.60 1.30
N GLY A 69 -9.53 1.89 1.80
CA GLY A 69 -9.72 0.49 1.46
C GLY A 69 -10.83 -0.14 2.28
N GLN A 70 -10.89 -1.46 2.18
CA GLN A 70 -11.83 -2.31 2.87
C GLN A 70 -11.25 -3.70 2.98
N ASP A 71 -11.54 -4.36 4.10
CA ASP A 71 -11.52 -5.81 4.26
C ASP A 71 -12.95 -6.37 4.45
N ALA A 72 -13.30 -7.46 3.77
CA ALA A 72 -14.65 -8.03 3.82
C ALA A 72 -15.05 -8.57 5.20
N ASP A 73 -14.08 -9.08 5.96
CA ASP A 73 -14.30 -9.70 7.27
C ASP A 73 -14.08 -8.71 8.43
N GLY A 74 -13.27 -7.66 8.22
CA GLY A 74 -12.93 -6.65 9.22
C GLY A 74 -13.70 -5.34 9.10
N SER A 75 -14.25 -5.00 7.94
CA SER A 75 -14.91 -3.71 7.74
C SER A 75 -16.37 -3.75 8.15
N HIS A 76 -16.67 -3.36 9.38
CA HIS A 76 -18.03 -3.44 9.90
C HIS A 76 -18.85 -2.15 9.75
N GLY A 77 -18.25 -1.06 9.24
CA GLY A 77 -18.89 0.26 9.21
C GLY A 77 -20.17 0.32 8.36
N HIS A 78 -20.21 -0.41 7.24
CA HIS A 78 -21.37 -0.48 6.34
C HIS A 78 -22.48 -1.42 6.86
N LEU A 79 -22.16 -2.33 7.79
CA LEU A 79 -23.11 -3.29 8.39
C LEU A 79 -23.92 -2.69 9.55
N ARG A 80 -23.58 -1.48 9.99
CA ARG A 80 -24.28 -0.80 11.08
C ARG A 80 -25.68 -0.34 10.65
N ARG A 81 -26.60 -0.25 11.62
CA ARG A 81 -27.94 0.35 11.41
C ARG A 81 -27.86 1.77 10.83
N VAL A 82 -26.85 2.53 11.26
CA VAL A 82 -26.48 3.80 10.65
C VAL A 82 -25.07 3.60 10.09
N PRO A 83 -24.89 3.51 8.77
CA PRO A 83 -23.56 3.36 8.19
C PRO A 83 -22.62 4.48 8.63
N VAL A 84 -21.35 4.17 8.83
CA VAL A 84 -20.31 5.18 9.14
C VAL A 84 -20.08 6.04 7.90
N ASP A 85 -20.13 7.38 8.05
CA ASP A 85 -19.66 8.30 6.99
C ASP A 85 -18.14 8.47 7.10
N PHE A 86 -17.39 7.67 6.34
CA PHE A 86 -15.92 7.70 6.34
C PHE A 86 -15.32 9.00 5.79
N LEU A 87 -16.14 9.88 5.20
CA LEU A 87 -15.70 11.14 4.62
C LEU A 87 -16.05 12.35 5.48
N ALA A 88 -16.74 12.15 6.61
CA ALA A 88 -17.16 13.23 7.49
C ALA A 88 -15.96 14.08 7.96
N GLY A 89 -16.06 15.40 7.76
CA GLY A 89 -15.00 16.34 8.14
C GLY A 89 -13.75 16.33 7.26
N GLY A 90 -13.77 15.60 6.13
CA GLY A 90 -12.67 15.59 5.18
C GLY A 90 -12.37 16.98 4.59
N PRO A 91 -11.11 17.27 4.20
CA PRO A 91 -10.76 18.55 3.60
C PRO A 91 -11.28 18.68 2.15
N GLY A 92 -11.51 19.92 1.71
CA GLY A 92 -12.06 20.20 0.37
C GLY A 92 -11.21 19.72 -0.82
N TRP A 93 -9.94 19.36 -0.61
CA TRP A 93 -9.06 18.86 -1.66
C TRP A 93 -9.18 17.35 -1.91
N LEU A 94 -9.86 16.60 -1.02
CA LEU A 94 -10.04 15.17 -1.21
C LEU A 94 -10.66 14.86 -2.58
N PRO A 95 -10.40 13.68 -3.15
CA PRO A 95 -11.06 13.21 -4.37
C PRO A 95 -12.52 12.83 -4.07
N TRP A 96 -13.33 13.81 -3.68
CA TRP A 96 -14.69 13.65 -3.15
C TRP A 96 -15.59 12.83 -4.05
N ARG A 97 -15.53 13.04 -5.37
CA ARG A 97 -16.36 12.30 -6.31
C ARG A 97 -16.08 10.80 -6.27
N ASP A 98 -14.81 10.43 -6.31
CA ASP A 98 -14.39 9.03 -6.34
C ASP A 98 -14.68 8.36 -4.98
N LEU A 99 -14.34 9.04 -3.88
CA LEU A 99 -14.58 8.53 -2.52
C LEU A 99 -16.06 8.44 -2.18
N ARG A 100 -16.90 9.37 -2.66
CA ARG A 100 -18.35 9.30 -2.47
C ARG A 100 -18.96 8.12 -3.21
N ALA A 101 -18.54 7.87 -4.44
CA ALA A 101 -19.00 6.68 -5.16
C ALA A 101 -18.66 5.40 -4.38
N GLU A 102 -17.42 5.27 -3.89
CA GLU A 102 -17.01 4.11 -3.08
C GLU A 102 -17.78 4.01 -1.75
N GLN A 103 -18.08 5.13 -1.10
CA GLN A 103 -18.93 5.18 0.10
C GLN A 103 -20.35 4.71 -0.19
N ASP A 104 -20.95 5.22 -1.27
CA ASP A 104 -22.34 4.94 -1.65
C ASP A 104 -22.52 3.46 -2.08
N ASP A 105 -21.46 2.87 -2.65
CA ASP A 105 -21.40 1.44 -2.99
C ASP A 105 -21.07 0.54 -1.79
N CYS A 106 -20.98 1.09 -0.57
CA CYS A 106 -20.54 0.40 0.65
C CYS A 106 -19.15 -0.26 0.52
N ALA A 107 -18.30 0.25 -0.38
CA ALA A 107 -16.99 -0.30 -0.69
C ALA A 107 -15.86 0.23 0.21
N LEU A 108 -16.17 1.10 1.18
CA LEU A 108 -15.21 1.66 2.12
C LEU A 108 -15.33 1.03 3.50
N GLY A 109 -14.20 0.55 4.02
CA GLY A 109 -13.99 0.25 5.43
C GLY A 109 -13.25 1.36 6.17
N TYR A 110 -12.39 2.11 5.48
CA TYR A 110 -11.64 3.23 6.04
C TYR A 110 -11.21 4.26 5.00
N VAL A 111 -11.01 5.50 5.44
CA VAL A 111 -10.37 6.58 4.68
C VAL A 111 -9.50 7.42 5.62
N TYR A 112 -8.19 7.42 5.36
CA TYR A 112 -7.20 8.25 6.02
C TYR A 112 -6.66 9.29 5.03
N TRP A 113 -6.49 10.53 5.48
CA TRP A 113 -5.90 11.60 4.69
C TRP A 113 -4.77 12.28 5.44
N TRP A 114 -3.68 12.52 4.74
CA TRP A 114 -2.53 13.26 5.25
C TRP A 114 -2.61 14.72 4.84
N HIS A 115 -2.56 15.59 5.84
CA HIS A 115 -2.69 17.03 5.71
C HIS A 115 -1.89 17.68 6.85
N ASP A 116 -1.12 18.74 6.54
CA ASP A 116 -0.34 19.53 7.50
C ASP A 116 0.49 18.70 8.51
N GLY A 117 1.12 17.63 8.03
CA GLY A 117 2.06 16.85 8.82
C GLY A 117 1.45 15.76 9.70
N ALA A 118 0.15 15.47 9.54
CA ALA A 118 -0.49 14.38 10.27
C ALA A 118 -1.54 13.65 9.40
N TRP A 119 -1.74 12.36 9.72
CA TRP A 119 -2.92 11.63 9.27
C TRP A 119 -4.14 12.09 10.05
N ALA A 120 -5.28 12.10 9.38
CA ALA A 120 -6.60 12.27 9.98
C ALA A 120 -7.60 11.32 9.29
N ARG A 121 -8.72 11.07 9.96
CA ARG A 121 -9.86 10.32 9.42
C ARG A 121 -11.16 10.87 10.00
N ALA A 122 -12.28 10.45 9.43
CA ALA A 122 -13.59 10.75 10.00
C ALA A 122 -13.71 10.20 11.43
N PRO A 123 -14.45 10.87 12.33
CA PRO A 123 -14.74 10.32 13.64
C PRO A 123 -15.57 9.04 13.48
N TYR A 124 -15.14 7.97 14.17
CA TYR A 124 -15.88 6.71 14.20
C TYR A 124 -16.76 6.67 15.44
N PRO A 125 -17.92 6.01 15.38
CA PRO A 125 -18.74 5.78 16.55
C PRO A 125 -18.04 4.79 17.50
N ASP A 126 -18.27 4.95 18.81
CA ASP A 126 -17.61 4.17 19.85
C ASP A 126 -17.92 2.66 19.79
N ASP A 127 -19.01 2.28 19.12
CA ASP A 127 -19.46 0.91 18.94
C ASP A 127 -18.98 0.27 17.62
N LEU A 128 -18.15 0.97 16.83
CA LEU A 128 -17.55 0.35 15.65
C LEU A 128 -16.55 -0.72 16.09
N VAL A 129 -16.81 -1.96 15.69
CA VAL A 129 -15.98 -3.11 16.07
C VAL A 129 -14.62 -3.04 15.39
N ASP A 130 -14.59 -2.84 14.07
CA ASP A 130 -13.36 -2.79 13.29
C ASP A 130 -13.63 -2.02 11.97
N ASP A 131 -12.59 -1.37 11.45
CA ASP A 131 -12.58 -0.67 10.16
C ASP A 131 -11.92 -1.49 9.04
N GLY A 132 -11.25 -2.60 9.38
CA GLY A 132 -10.63 -3.52 8.43
C GLY A 132 -9.23 -3.13 7.97
N LEU A 133 -8.65 -2.04 8.51
CA LEU A 133 -7.28 -1.64 8.15
C LEU A 133 -6.26 -2.71 8.55
N GLY A 134 -6.38 -3.25 9.76
CA GLY A 134 -5.45 -4.25 10.28
C GLY A 134 -5.41 -5.55 9.46
N LEU A 135 -6.55 -5.98 8.90
CA LEU A 135 -6.61 -7.18 8.08
C LEU A 135 -6.16 -6.94 6.63
N SER A 136 -6.52 -5.80 6.04
CA SER A 136 -6.17 -5.49 4.65
C SER A 136 -4.76 -4.93 4.45
N ALA A 137 -4.18 -4.31 5.48
CA ALA A 137 -2.91 -3.58 5.36
C ALA A 137 -2.18 -3.40 6.71
N ALA A 138 -1.94 -4.47 7.48
CA ALA A 138 -1.23 -4.42 8.77
C ALA A 138 0.13 -3.67 8.73
N TRP A 139 0.81 -3.69 7.59
CA TRP A 139 2.11 -3.07 7.33
C TRP A 139 2.12 -1.53 7.28
N VAL A 140 0.96 -0.87 7.35
CA VAL A 140 0.88 0.59 7.17
C VAL A 140 1.66 1.40 8.21
N GLY A 141 1.86 0.83 9.39
CA GLY A 141 2.55 1.48 10.51
C GLY A 141 3.99 1.03 10.74
N ASP A 142 4.38 -0.15 10.23
CA ASP A 142 5.62 -0.81 10.66
C ASP A 142 6.26 -1.62 9.52
N ASP A 143 7.57 -1.43 9.33
CA ASP A 143 8.36 -2.24 8.40
C ASP A 143 8.42 -3.70 8.83
N ALA A 144 8.39 -3.99 10.14
CA ALA A 144 8.44 -5.35 10.65
C ALA A 144 7.21 -6.15 10.24
N GLU A 145 6.03 -5.53 10.23
CA GLU A 145 4.78 -6.14 9.75
C GLU A 145 4.85 -6.43 8.24
N LEU A 146 5.48 -5.55 7.45
CA LEU A 146 5.73 -5.84 6.03
C LEU A 146 6.69 -7.01 5.84
N VAL A 147 7.77 -7.06 6.64
CA VAL A 147 8.72 -8.17 6.62
C VAL A 147 8.02 -9.48 6.97
N LEU A 148 7.16 -9.50 7.99
CA LEU A 148 6.41 -10.69 8.39
C LEU A 148 5.50 -11.16 7.26
N LEU A 149 4.71 -10.25 6.68
CA LEU A 149 3.85 -10.54 5.53
C LEU A 149 4.63 -11.19 4.36
N LEU A 150 5.75 -10.57 3.99
CA LEU A 150 6.58 -11.06 2.88
C LEU A 150 7.37 -12.32 3.23
N SER A 151 7.73 -12.52 4.50
CA SER A 151 8.40 -13.74 4.95
C SER A 151 7.45 -14.92 4.95
N GLU A 152 6.19 -14.75 5.36
CA GLU A 152 5.17 -15.80 5.26
C GLU A 152 4.94 -16.21 3.79
N ALA A 153 4.91 -15.24 2.87
CA ALA A 153 4.86 -15.51 1.43
C ALA A 153 6.12 -16.25 0.94
N ALA A 154 7.30 -15.92 1.49
CA ALA A 154 8.58 -16.55 1.16
C ALA A 154 8.83 -17.90 1.86
N GLU A 155 8.19 -18.19 3.00
CA GLU A 155 8.33 -19.46 3.76
C GLU A 155 7.68 -20.66 3.05
N ALA A 156 6.90 -20.41 1.99
CA ALA A 156 6.66 -21.41 0.95
C ALA A 156 7.97 -21.88 0.25
N ALA A 157 9.13 -21.26 0.51
CA ALA A 157 10.42 -21.48 -0.15
C ALA A 157 11.67 -21.62 0.77
N GLU A 158 11.52 -22.01 2.05
CA GLU A 158 12.57 -22.40 3.04
C GLU A 158 13.33 -21.34 3.92
N ALA A 159 13.54 -21.76 5.19
CA ALA A 159 14.51 -21.41 6.25
C ALA A 159 14.66 -19.97 6.81
N ALA A 160 14.84 -19.88 8.15
CA ALA A 160 14.97 -18.63 8.94
C ALA A 160 16.13 -17.69 8.53
N GLU A 161 17.20 -18.21 7.92
CA GLU A 161 18.32 -17.39 7.41
C GLU A 161 17.90 -16.56 6.18
N ALA A 162 16.96 -17.08 5.38
CA ALA A 162 16.33 -16.32 4.30
C ALA A 162 15.50 -15.15 4.85
N GLY A 163 14.80 -15.34 5.97
CA GLY A 163 14.01 -14.27 6.61
C GLY A 163 14.86 -13.08 7.06
N ALA A 164 16.05 -13.32 7.63
CA ALA A 164 16.96 -12.24 8.02
C ALA A 164 17.52 -11.48 6.79
N GLN A 165 17.82 -12.20 5.71
CA GLN A 165 18.28 -11.59 4.46
C GLN A 165 17.17 -10.76 3.79
N VAL A 166 15.94 -11.25 3.75
CA VAL A 166 14.76 -10.53 3.25
C VAL A 166 14.54 -9.25 4.05
N SER A 167 14.57 -9.35 5.38
CA SER A 167 14.42 -8.19 6.28
C SER A 167 15.44 -7.09 5.97
N GLY A 168 16.74 -7.43 5.92
CA GLY A 168 17.79 -6.46 5.66
C GLY A 168 17.71 -5.84 4.25
N ALA A 169 17.42 -6.64 3.23
CA ALA A 169 17.29 -6.16 1.86
C ALA A 169 16.05 -5.26 1.67
N LEU A 170 14.93 -5.60 2.32
CA LEU A 170 13.72 -4.81 2.28
C LEU A 170 13.90 -3.46 2.95
N VAL A 171 14.43 -3.41 4.18
CA VAL A 171 14.67 -2.15 4.89
C VAL A 171 15.60 -1.24 4.07
N ALA A 172 16.71 -1.77 3.54
CA ALA A 172 17.63 -1.01 2.71
C ALA A 172 16.97 -0.51 1.39
N PHE A 173 16.04 -1.28 0.83
CA PHE A 173 15.25 -0.85 -0.32
C PHE A 173 14.28 0.28 0.05
N LEU A 174 13.55 0.15 1.17
CA LEU A 174 12.57 1.14 1.62
C LEU A 174 13.23 2.49 1.91
N ASP A 175 14.42 2.50 2.52
CA ASP A 175 15.18 3.73 2.77
C ASP A 175 15.53 4.45 1.46
N ARG A 176 15.99 3.71 0.44
CA ARG A 176 16.23 4.27 -0.89
C ARG A 176 14.96 4.72 -1.58
N ALA A 177 13.87 3.98 -1.44
CA ALA A 177 12.59 4.31 -2.04
C ALA A 177 12.00 5.61 -1.47
N GLU A 178 12.15 5.84 -0.17
CA GLU A 178 11.72 7.08 0.48
C GLU A 178 12.52 8.31 0.00
N GLU A 179 13.81 8.12 -0.31
CA GLU A 179 14.68 9.15 -0.85
C GLU A 179 14.60 9.30 -2.39
N ALA A 180 13.81 8.46 -3.05
CA ALA A 180 13.75 8.36 -4.51
C ALA A 180 15.12 8.06 -5.16
N THR A 181 15.90 7.18 -4.55
CA THR A 181 17.25 6.76 -4.98
C THR A 181 17.35 5.28 -5.34
N VAL A 182 16.22 4.60 -5.57
CA VAL A 182 16.21 3.20 -6.03
C VAL A 182 16.89 3.10 -7.39
N ASP A 183 17.82 2.15 -7.50
CA ASP A 183 18.52 1.81 -8.73
C ASP A 183 18.43 0.30 -9.01
N GLY A 184 19.02 -0.14 -10.11
CA GLY A 184 19.03 -1.56 -10.47
C GLY A 184 19.79 -2.44 -9.47
N ALA A 185 20.72 -1.90 -8.68
CA ALA A 185 21.42 -2.67 -7.65
C ALA A 185 20.52 -2.91 -6.44
N ALA A 186 19.76 -1.89 -6.00
CA ALA A 186 18.75 -2.02 -4.95
C ALA A 186 17.66 -3.03 -5.34
N VAL A 187 17.16 -2.97 -6.57
CA VAL A 187 16.17 -3.94 -7.08
C VAL A 187 16.74 -5.36 -7.09
N ARG A 188 17.96 -5.56 -7.61
CA ARG A 188 18.62 -6.89 -7.61
C ARG A 188 18.83 -7.44 -6.21
N ALA A 189 19.26 -6.59 -5.27
CA ALA A 189 19.48 -7.00 -3.89
C ALA A 189 18.19 -7.46 -3.23
N LEU A 190 17.09 -6.72 -3.41
CA LEU A 190 15.78 -7.11 -2.88
C LEU A 190 15.28 -8.42 -3.51
N LEU A 191 15.23 -8.52 -4.83
CA LEU A 191 14.77 -9.74 -5.50
C LEU A 191 15.63 -10.97 -5.14
N GLY A 192 16.96 -10.80 -5.09
CA GLY A 192 17.88 -11.88 -4.73
C GLY A 192 17.74 -12.35 -3.28
N ALA A 193 17.17 -11.53 -2.38
CA ALA A 193 16.86 -11.97 -1.03
C ALA A 193 15.71 -12.98 -0.97
N PHE A 194 14.77 -12.93 -1.92
CA PHE A 194 13.68 -13.90 -2.05
C PHE A 194 14.07 -15.15 -2.86
N THR A 195 15.16 -15.10 -3.62
CA THR A 195 15.67 -16.23 -4.41
C THR A 195 17.15 -16.49 -4.10
N PRO A 196 17.52 -16.89 -2.87
CA PRO A 196 18.93 -16.98 -2.47
C PRO A 196 19.73 -18.03 -3.25
N THR A 197 19.07 -19.03 -3.82
CA THR A 197 19.70 -20.13 -4.57
C THR A 197 19.99 -19.78 -6.03
N GLU A 198 19.30 -18.79 -6.60
CA GLU A 198 19.44 -18.40 -8.01
C GLU A 198 19.40 -16.88 -8.18
N PRO A 199 20.31 -16.29 -8.97
CA PRO A 199 20.26 -14.86 -9.23
C PRO A 199 18.94 -14.47 -9.91
N PRO A 200 18.36 -13.30 -9.59
CA PRO A 200 17.11 -12.88 -10.20
C PRO A 200 17.28 -12.74 -11.71
N LYS A 201 16.30 -13.25 -12.46
CA LYS A 201 16.30 -13.20 -13.93
C LYS A 201 16.40 -11.74 -14.40
N PRO A 202 17.19 -11.43 -15.44
CA PRO A 202 17.32 -10.06 -15.95
C PRO A 202 15.98 -9.39 -16.25
N GLN A 203 15.03 -10.14 -16.82
CA GLN A 203 13.69 -9.63 -17.15
C GLN A 203 12.88 -9.24 -15.91
N ALA A 204 13.03 -9.97 -14.80
CA ALA A 204 12.37 -9.64 -13.54
C ALA A 204 12.94 -8.34 -12.95
N VAL A 205 14.26 -8.18 -12.99
CA VAL A 205 14.94 -6.95 -12.56
C VAL A 205 14.51 -5.76 -13.42
N GLU A 206 14.44 -5.91 -14.74
CA GLU A 206 14.00 -4.85 -15.65
C GLU A 206 12.55 -4.44 -15.39
N SER A 207 11.65 -5.41 -15.20
CA SER A 207 10.23 -5.16 -14.92
C SER A 207 10.03 -4.45 -13.58
N ALA A 208 10.73 -4.91 -12.54
CA ALA A 208 10.71 -4.29 -11.22
C ALA A 208 11.27 -2.86 -11.24
N LEU A 209 12.36 -2.63 -12.00
CA LEU A 209 12.94 -1.30 -12.14
C LEU A 209 12.05 -0.33 -12.93
N ASP A 210 11.35 -0.80 -13.98
CA ASP A 210 10.33 0.00 -14.67
C ASP A 210 9.18 0.38 -13.73
N PHE A 211 8.71 -0.56 -12.92
CA PHE A 211 7.70 -0.30 -11.90
C PHE A 211 8.17 0.77 -10.91
N ALA A 212 9.37 0.62 -10.35
CA ALA A 212 9.96 1.59 -9.43
C ALA A 212 10.09 2.99 -10.06
N ALA A 213 10.48 3.08 -11.34
CA ALA A 213 10.57 4.34 -12.06
C ALA A 213 9.21 5.00 -12.26
N ARG A 214 8.18 4.22 -12.63
CA ARG A 214 6.80 4.70 -12.78
C ARG A 214 6.18 5.14 -11.46
N ALA A 215 6.58 4.51 -10.35
CA ALA A 215 6.21 4.85 -8.99
C ALA A 215 7.01 6.03 -8.41
N ALA A 216 7.95 6.59 -9.18
CA ALA A 216 8.82 7.70 -8.79
C ALA A 216 9.74 7.38 -7.60
N LEU A 217 10.21 6.13 -7.48
CA LEU A 217 11.19 5.71 -6.47
C LEU A 217 12.64 5.85 -6.96
N THR A 218 12.85 6.12 -8.24
CA THR A 218 14.18 6.25 -8.85
C THR A 218 14.55 7.73 -9.05
N PRO A 219 15.85 8.06 -9.17
CA PRO A 219 16.28 9.44 -9.43
C PRO A 219 15.64 10.00 -10.69
N GLY A 220 14.99 11.17 -10.57
CA GLY A 220 14.31 11.81 -11.70
C GLY A 220 13.00 11.13 -12.13
N GLY A 221 12.52 10.15 -11.37
CA GLY A 221 11.20 9.55 -11.56
C GLY A 221 10.11 10.62 -11.43
N VAL A 222 9.39 10.86 -12.52
CA VAL A 222 8.17 11.69 -12.51
C VAL A 222 6.99 10.74 -12.61
N PRO A 223 5.97 10.82 -11.74
CA PRO A 223 4.74 10.05 -11.91
C PRO A 223 4.17 10.35 -13.31
N ARG A 224 4.30 9.40 -14.23
CA ARG A 224 3.84 9.60 -15.61
C ARG A 224 2.33 9.69 -15.59
N ARG A 225 1.78 10.90 -15.79
CA ARG A 225 0.33 11.12 -15.88
C ARG A 225 -0.26 10.09 -16.85
N GLY A 226 -1.14 9.23 -16.34
CA GLY A 226 -1.91 8.33 -17.16
C GLY A 226 -2.65 9.15 -18.22
N ARG A 227 -2.58 8.71 -19.47
CA ARG A 227 -3.29 9.35 -20.58
C ARG A 227 -4.77 9.36 -20.19
N ALA A 228 -5.35 10.54 -19.99
CA ALA A 228 -6.78 10.66 -19.74
C ALA A 228 -7.50 10.01 -20.93
N ALA A 229 -8.22 8.91 -20.68
CA ALA A 229 -9.14 8.37 -21.66
C ALA A 229 -10.23 9.43 -21.86
N HIS A 230 -10.09 10.24 -22.92
CA HIS A 230 -11.20 10.96 -23.48
C HIS A 230 -12.02 9.95 -24.28
N THR A 231 -13.09 9.47 -23.69
CA THR A 231 -14.23 8.93 -24.44
C THR A 231 -15.34 9.96 -24.32
N GLY A 232 -15.66 10.58 -25.46
CA GLY A 232 -16.77 11.49 -25.63
C GLY A 232 -18.10 10.78 -25.85
#